data_AF-A0A5J5L6Q4-F1
#
_entry.id   AF-A0A5J5L6Q4-F1
#
_cell.length_a   1.000
_cell.length_b   1.000
_cell.length_c   1.000
_cell.angle_alpha   90.00
_cell.angle_beta   90.00
_cell.angle_gamma   90.00
#
_symmetry.space_group_name_H-M   'P 1'
#
loop_
_entity.id
_entity.type
_entity.pdbx_description
1 polymer ?
#
loop_
_entity_poly.entity_id
_entity_poly.type
_entity_poly.pdbx_seq_one_letter_code
_entity_poly.pdbx_strand_id
1 'polypeptide(L)' 'MRITTHTCPSCGTVVAANELESNRVMKCPGLDCHEVLRFENLPEDAREHFLENRERYQI' A
#
# COMPACT_ATOMS: atom_id res chain seq x y z
N MET A 1 0.32 -12.04 11.52
CA MET A 1 0.29 -11.28 10.26
C MET A 1 -0.97 -10.43 10.29
N ARG A 2 -0.83 -9.11 10.13
CA ARG A 2 -1.96 -8.20 9.95
C ARG A 2 -1.93 -7.76 8.49
N ILE A 3 -3.03 -7.95 7.76
CA ILE A 3 -3.13 -7.53 6.37
C ILE A 3 -3.61 -6.10 6.38
N THR A 4 -2.73 -5.17 6.02
CA THR A 4 -3.11 -3.77 5.81
C THR A 4 -3.50 -3.60 4.35
N THR A 5 -4.64 -3.00 4.07
CA THR A 5 -5.12 -2.76 2.71
C THR A 5 -5.27 -1.27 2.45
N HIS A 6 -5.10 -0.87 1.20
CA HIS A 6 -5.31 0.48 0.72
C HIS A 6 -6.28 0.46 -0.44
N THR A 7 -7.32 1.27 -0.31
CA THR A 7 -8.32 1.43 -1.37
C THR A 7 -7.89 2.57 -2.28
N CYS A 8 -7.75 2.30 -3.57
CA CYS A 8 -7.47 3.31 -4.57
C CYS A 8 -8.59 4.36 -4.57
N PRO A 9 -8.29 5.66 -4.39
CA PRO A 9 -9.31 6.71 -4.34
C PRO A 9 -9.97 6.95 -5.70
N SER A 10 -9.32 6.57 -6.80
CA SER A 10 -9.82 6.81 -8.16
C SER A 10 -10.83 5.75 -8.62
N CYS A 11 -10.57 4.47 -8.34
CA CYS A 11 -11.39 3.36 -8.86
C CYS A 11 -11.95 2.43 -7.79
N GLY A 12 -11.61 2.63 -6.51
CA GLY A 12 -12.05 1.77 -5.41
C GLY A 12 -11.35 0.40 -5.34
N THR A 13 -10.34 0.15 -6.19
CA THR A 13 -9.59 -1.11 -6.15
C THR A 13 -8.84 -1.24 -4.82
N VAL A 14 -9.02 -2.36 -4.13
CA VAL A 14 -8.33 -2.66 -2.88
C VAL A 14 -7.00 -3.32 -3.18
N VAL A 15 -5.92 -2.72 -2.73
CA VAL A 15 -4.54 -3.19 -2.91
C VAL A 15 -3.95 -3.53 -1.56
N ALA A 16 -3.19 -4.61 -1.46
CA ALA A 16 -2.46 -4.92 -0.24
C ALA A 16 -1.36 -3.88 -0.01
N ALA A 17 -1.31 -3.30 1.19
CA ALA A 17 -0.28 -2.31 1.53
C ALA A 17 1.13 -2.92 1.54
N ASN A 18 1.26 -4.23 1.74
CA ASN A 18 2.53 -4.96 1.64
C ASN A 18 3.16 -4.87 0.23
N GLU A 19 2.33 -4.78 -0.81
CA GLU A 19 2.80 -4.61 -2.20
C GLU A 19 3.30 -3.17 -2.46
N LEU A 20 2.61 -2.19 -1.87
CA LEU A 20 3.02 -0.78 -1.83
C LEU A 20 4.32 -0.59 -1.04
N GLU A 21 4.51 -1.37 0.01
CA GLU A 21 5.70 -1.38 0.87
C GLU A 21 6.97 -1.76 0.09
N SER A 22 6.93 -2.81 -0.74
CA SER A 22 8.12 -3.26 -1.48
C SER A 22 8.54 -2.31 -2.60
N ASN A 23 7.57 -1.73 -3.32
CA ASN A 23 7.85 -0.90 -4.48
C ASN A 23 7.86 0.60 -4.18
N ARG A 24 7.37 1.03 -3.00
CA ARG A 24 7.11 2.41 -2.52
C ARG A 24 6.12 3.22 -3.38
N VAL A 25 6.02 2.89 -4.66
CA VAL A 25 5.15 3.47 -5.67
C VAL A 25 4.71 2.34 -6.59
N MET A 26 3.40 2.20 -6.81
CA MET A 26 2.87 1.27 -7.81
C MET A 26 1.71 1.89 -8.57
N LYS A 27 1.54 1.50 -9.83
CA LYS A 27 0.31 1.81 -10.55
C LYS A 27 -0.82 0.96 -9.97
N CYS A 28 -2.02 1.53 -9.90
CA CYS A 28 -3.20 0.81 -9.50
C CYS A 28 -3.41 -0.40 -10.44
N PRO A 29 -3.61 -1.62 -9.91
CA PRO A 29 -3.87 -2.80 -10.72
C PRO A 29 -5.33 -2.83 -11.25
N GLY A 30 -6.15 -1.85 -10.88
CA GLY A 30 -7.53 -1.76 -11.35
C GLY A 30 -7.62 -1.62 -12.87
N LEU A 31 -8.60 -2.28 -13.47
CA LEU A 31 -8.83 -2.21 -14.92
C LEU A 31 -9.06 -0.74 -15.33
N ASP A 32 -8.29 -0.27 -16.31
CA ASP A 32 -8.31 1.12 -16.81
C ASP A 32 -7.91 2.22 -15.81
N CYS A 33 -7.42 1.85 -14.62
CA CYS A 33 -6.98 2.81 -13.61
C CYS A 33 -5.49 3.10 -13.73
N HIS A 34 -5.14 4.34 -14.09
CA HIS A 34 -3.76 4.79 -14.22
C HIS A 34 -3.23 5.49 -12.96
N GLU A 35 -3.99 5.43 -11.87
CA GLU A 35 -3.65 6.09 -10.62
C GLU A 35 -2.34 5.55 -10.03
N VAL A 36 -1.51 6.44 -9.50
CA VAL A 36 -0.23 6.07 -8.89
C VAL A 36 -0.40 6.04 -7.38
N LEU A 37 -0.45 4.82 -6.84
CA LEU A 37 -0.53 4.59 -5.42
C LEU A 37 0.88 4.70 -4.81
N ARG A 38 1.01 5.53 -3.77
CA ARG A 38 2.26 5.79 -3.07
C ARG A 38 2.11 5.40 -1.62
N PHE A 39 3.17 4.85 -1.06
CA PHE A 39 3.21 4.53 0.37
C PHE A 39 2.94 5.77 1.25
N GLU A 40 3.38 6.95 0.81
CA GLU A 40 3.17 8.21 1.53
C GLU A 40 1.69 8.63 1.61
N ASN A 41 0.86 8.19 0.67
CA ASN A 41 -0.57 8.45 0.63
C ASN A 41 -1.39 7.47 1.50
N LEU A 42 -0.72 6.50 2.13
CA LEU A 42 -1.37 5.63 3.12
C LEU A 42 -1.71 6.44 4.38
N PRO A 43 -2.81 6.09 5.07
CA PRO A 43 -3.13 6.68 6.36
C PRO A 43 -1.99 6.45 7.36
N GLU A 44 -1.80 7.42 8.25
CA GLU A 44 -0.67 7.47 9.18
C GLU A 44 -0.55 6.20 10.04
N ASP A 45 -1.66 5.68 10.57
CA ASP A 45 -1.74 4.42 11.33
C ASP A 45 -1.19 3.21 10.55
N ALA A 46 -1.49 3.13 9.25
CA ALA A 46 -0.96 2.09 8.38
C ALA A 46 0.55 2.25 8.14
N ARG A 47 1.04 3.49 8.09
CA ARG A 47 2.46 3.82 7.91
C ARG A 47 3.27 3.57 9.20
N GLU A 48 2.73 3.90 10.36
CA GLU A 48 3.35 3.63 11.67
C GLU A 48 3.47 2.13 11.90
N HIS A 49 2.38 1.38 11.67
CA HIS A 49 2.41 -0.07 11.81
C HIS A 49 3.43 -0.72 10.86
N PHE A 50 3.65 -0.15 9.68
CA PHE A 50 4.71 -0.57 8.79
C PHE A 50 6.10 -0.27 9.35
N LEU A 51 6.37 0.96 9.80
CA LEU A 51 7.67 1.34 10.37
C LEU A 51 8.07 0.44 11.55
N GLU A 52 7.10 0.07 12.39
CA GLU A 52 7.33 -0.81 13.54
C GLU A 52 7.55 -2.28 13.16
N ASN A 53 7.12 -2.72 11.97
CA ASN A 53 7.24 -4.12 11.53
C ASN A 53 8.22 -4.31 10.36
N ARG A 54 8.92 -3.23 9.95
CA ARG A 54 9.87 -3.22 8.83
C ARG A 54 10.93 -4.33 8.91
N GLU A 55 11.39 -4.66 10.13
CA GLU A 55 12.40 -5.71 10.35
C GLU A 55 11.86 -7.13 10.13
N ARG A 56 10.53 -7.33 10.17
CA ARG A 56 9.90 -8.65 10.02
C ARG A 56 9.61 -9.03 8.57
N TYR A 57 9.71 -8.08 7.65
CA TYR A 57 9.37 -8.25 6.24
C TYR A 57 10.57 -8.09 5.30
N GLN A 58 11.76 -7.77 5.84
CA GLN A 58 13.02 -7.95 5.12
C GLN A 58 13.35 -9.44 5.09
N ILE A 59 12.98 -10.11 3.98
CA ILE A 59 13.44 -11.46 3.63
C ILE A 59 14.61 -11.34 2.67
#